data_AF-A0A563EY52-F1
#
_entry.id   AF-A0A563EY52-F1
#
_cell.length_a   1.000
_cell.length_b   1.000
_cell.length_c   1.000
_cell.angle_alpha   90.00
_cell.angle_beta   90.00
_cell.angle_gamma   90.00
#
_symmetry.space_group_name_H-M   'P 1'
#
loop_
_entity.id
_entity.type
_entity.pdbx_description
1 polymer ?
#
loop_
_entity_poly.entity_id
_entity_poly.type
_entity_poly.pdbx_seq_one_letter_code
_entity_poly.pdbx_strand_id
1 'polypeptide(L)'
;MPRFALFDVDGLRKSSTVEDFPWSETTITLIRVDAKGVVRQAKSLTEKHSLLAVASDKDLVLATGPEVFAVDDIPAARAALRASVAREVLSSRG
;
A
#
# COMPACT_ATOMS: atom_id res chain seq x y z
N MET A 1 -18.79 6.86 20.71
CA MET A 1 -17.68 6.94 19.72
C MET A 1 -18.11 6.14 18.51
N PRO A 2 -18.01 6.66 17.26
CA PRO A 2 -18.26 5.83 16.11
C PRO A 2 -17.14 4.78 16.06
N ARG A 3 -17.52 3.51 16.23
CA ARG A 3 -16.69 2.36 15.88
C ARG A 3 -16.65 2.43 14.36
N PHE A 4 -15.52 2.80 13.74
CA PHE A 4 -15.38 2.59 12.31
C PHE A 4 -15.57 1.09 12.10
N ALA A 5 -16.76 0.70 11.65
CA ALA A 5 -16.99 -0.61 11.09
C ALA A 5 -16.01 -0.73 9.92
N LEU A 6 -15.44 -1.91 9.76
CA LEU A 6 -14.46 -2.24 8.72
C LEU A 6 -14.74 -1.46 7.43
N PHE A 7 -13.70 -0.86 6.84
CA PHE A 7 -13.86 -0.16 5.58
C PHE A 7 -14.34 -1.15 4.52
N ASP A 8 -15.53 -0.92 4.02
CA ASP A 8 -16.04 -1.64 2.87
C ASP A 8 -15.34 -1.13 1.62
N VAL A 9 -14.64 -2.05 0.95
CA VAL A 9 -13.90 -1.78 -0.29
C VAL A 9 -14.58 -2.42 -1.49
N ASP A 10 -15.81 -2.90 -1.34
CA ASP A 10 -16.61 -3.42 -2.43
C ASP A 10 -16.80 -2.34 -3.51
N GLY A 11 -16.60 -2.75 -4.76
CA GLY A 11 -16.58 -1.84 -5.91
C GLY A 11 -15.21 -1.24 -6.24
N LEU A 12 -14.20 -1.36 -5.38
CA LEU A 12 -12.82 -1.04 -5.72
C LEU A 12 -12.12 -2.24 -6.38
N ARG A 13 -11.26 -1.96 -7.36
CA ARG A 13 -10.34 -2.96 -7.89
C ARG A 13 -9.37 -3.37 -6.79
N LYS A 14 -9.03 -4.65 -6.72
CA LYS A 14 -8.13 -5.19 -5.69
C LYS A 14 -6.71 -5.27 -6.23
N SER A 15 -5.74 -4.81 -5.46
CA SER A 15 -4.33 -4.88 -5.85
C SER A 15 -3.86 -6.32 -6.10
N SER A 16 -4.41 -7.30 -5.35
CA SER A 16 -4.13 -8.73 -5.53
C SER A 16 -4.60 -9.31 -6.86
N THR A 17 -5.54 -8.65 -7.55
CA THR A 17 -6.07 -9.09 -8.84
C THR A 17 -5.27 -8.60 -10.04
N VAL A 18 -4.26 -7.76 -9.80
CA VAL A 18 -3.36 -7.25 -10.82
C VAL A 18 -2.06 -8.02 -10.73
N GLU A 19 -1.74 -8.79 -11.77
CA GLU A 19 -0.44 -9.44 -11.90
C GLU A 19 0.68 -8.39 -11.88
N ASP A 20 1.73 -8.65 -11.11
CA ASP A 20 2.89 -7.77 -10.95
C ASP A 20 2.55 -6.30 -10.65
N PHE A 21 1.64 -6.07 -9.69
CA PHE A 21 1.26 -4.71 -9.28
C PHE A 21 2.50 -3.82 -9.01
N PRO A 22 2.57 -2.60 -9.59
CA PRO A 22 3.80 -1.80 -9.65
C PRO A 22 4.12 -1.05 -8.33
N TRP A 23 4.30 -1.77 -7.23
CA TRP A 23 4.43 -1.21 -5.88
C TRP A 23 5.55 -0.15 -5.74
N SER A 24 6.66 -0.32 -6.45
CA SER A 24 7.82 0.55 -6.35
C SER A 24 7.76 1.80 -7.22
N GLU A 25 6.85 1.88 -8.18
CA GLU A 25 6.81 3.01 -9.11
C GLU A 25 6.38 4.30 -8.40
N THR A 26 7.08 5.40 -8.67
CA THR A 26 6.78 6.72 -8.09
C THR A 26 5.44 7.30 -8.53
N THR A 27 4.86 6.75 -9.61
CA THR A 27 3.51 7.03 -10.11
C THR A 27 2.42 6.50 -9.16
N ILE A 28 2.72 5.47 -8.37
CA ILE A 28 1.82 4.91 -7.38
C ILE A 28 2.04 5.59 -6.03
N THR A 29 0.98 6.16 -5.46
CA THR A 29 0.94 6.66 -4.08
C THR A 29 0.15 5.69 -3.21
N LEU A 30 0.67 5.35 -2.03
CA LEU A 30 -0.12 4.65 -1.02
C LEU A 30 -0.80 5.65 -0.10
N ILE A 31 -2.08 5.41 0.19
CA ILE A 31 -2.86 6.16 1.17
C ILE A 31 -3.30 5.19 2.25
N ARG A 32 -3.01 5.47 3.51
CA ARG A 32 -3.52 4.74 4.66
C ARG A 32 -4.48 5.63 5.44
N VAL A 33 -5.66 5.13 5.75
CA VAL A 33 -6.57 5.70 6.74
C VAL A 33 -6.61 4.74 7.91
N ASP A 34 -6.13 5.18 9.08
CA ASP A 34 -6.12 4.32 10.26
C ASP A 34 -7.48 4.23 10.95
N ALA A 35 -7.61 3.33 11.92
CA ALA A 35 -8.84 3.14 12.69
C ALA A 35 -9.31 4.39 13.49
N LYS A 36 -8.49 5.44 13.59
CA LYS A 36 -8.85 6.73 14.20
C LYS A 36 -9.24 7.78 13.14
N GLY A 37 -9.20 7.43 11.85
CA GLY A 37 -9.44 8.32 10.73
C GLY A 37 -8.23 9.17 10.33
N VAL A 38 -7.03 8.89 10.85
CA VAL A 38 -5.82 9.62 10.46
C VAL A 38 -5.37 9.17 9.08
N VAL A 39 -5.24 10.11 8.17
CA VAL A 39 -4.80 9.87 6.79
C VAL A 39 -3.29 10.10 6.67
N ARG A 40 -2.59 9.16 6.05
CA ARG A 40 -1.17 9.25 5.70
C ARG A 40 -0.96 8.86 4.24
N GLN A 41 -0.03 9.53 3.58
CA GLN A 41 0.35 9.26 2.20
C GLN A 41 1.83 8.87 2.13
N ALA A 42 2.16 8.01 1.16
CA ALA A 42 3.52 7.56 0.90
C ALA A 42 3.77 7.48 -0.61
N LYS A 43 4.79 8.19 -1.10
CA LYS A 43 5.13 8.27 -2.52
C LYS A 43 6.45 7.58 -2.84
N SER A 44 7.48 7.81 -2.03
CA SER A 44 8.76 7.14 -2.22
C SER A 44 8.71 5.69 -1.79
N LEU A 45 9.62 4.86 -2.31
CA LEU A 45 9.71 3.45 -1.95
C LEU A 45 9.86 3.24 -0.43
N THR A 46 10.72 4.04 0.21
CA THR A 46 10.96 4.01 1.65
C THR A 46 9.72 4.41 2.47
N GLU A 47 8.99 5.43 2.03
CA GLU A 47 7.74 5.83 2.67
C GLU A 47 6.69 4.72 2.55
N LYS A 48 6.56 4.09 1.38
CA LYS A 48 5.60 3.01 1.14
C LYS A 48 5.89 1.80 2.02
N HIS A 49 7.16 1.42 2.09
CA HIS A 49 7.61 0.36 2.99
C HIS A 49 7.28 0.68 4.45
N SER A 50 7.55 1.92 4.90
CA SER A 50 7.27 2.36 6.27
C SER A 50 5.76 2.40 6.57
N LEU A 51 4.95 2.88 5.62
CA LEU A 51 3.49 2.94 5.74
C LEU A 51 2.88 1.55 5.86
N LEU A 52 3.29 0.59 5.01
CA LEU A 52 2.80 -0.78 5.10
C LEU A 52 3.33 -1.52 6.33
N ALA A 53 4.53 -1.22 6.82
CA ALA A 53 5.09 -1.86 8.02
C ALA A 53 4.19 -1.65 9.25
N VAL A 54 3.51 -0.50 9.33
CA VAL A 54 2.61 -0.17 10.45
C VAL A 54 1.12 -0.35 10.14
N ALA A 55 0.76 -0.70 8.90
CA ALA A 55 -0.62 -0.94 8.52
C ALA A 55 -1.19 -2.20 9.20
N SER A 56 -2.46 -2.16 9.59
CA SER A 56 -3.19 -3.26 10.20
C SER A 56 -4.42 -3.61 9.37
N ASP A 57 -5.04 -4.74 9.70
CA ASP A 57 -6.32 -5.20 9.14
C ASP A 57 -7.49 -4.23 9.36
N LYS A 58 -7.36 -3.30 10.32
CA LYS A 58 -8.36 -2.26 10.61
C LYS A 58 -8.14 -0.97 9.83
N ASP A 59 -7.06 -0.88 9.07
CA ASP A 59 -6.76 0.30 8.27
C ASP A 59 -7.23 0.11 6.84
N LEU A 60 -7.76 1.17 6.23
CA LEU A 60 -7.93 1.21 4.80
C LEU A 60 -6.59 1.58 4.17
N VAL A 61 -6.10 0.74 3.27
CA VAL A 61 -4.94 1.07 2.45
C VAL A 61 -5.37 1.07 0.99
N LEU A 62 -5.10 2.19 0.31
CA LEU A 62 -5.34 2.39 -1.11
C LEU A 62 -4.02 2.58 -1.83
N ALA A 63 -3.91 2.03 -3.04
CA ALA A 63 -2.87 2.37 -3.99
C ALA A 63 -3.50 3.18 -5.12
N THR A 64 -3.00 4.38 -5.35
CA THR A 64 -3.56 5.31 -6.34
C THR A 64 -2.49 5.76 -7.34
N GLY A 65 -2.85 5.70 -8.62
CA GLY A 65 -2.11 6.22 -9.76
C GLY A 65 -3.09 6.71 -10.81
N PRO A 66 -3.10 6.16 -12.04
CA PRO A 66 -4.18 6.44 -13.00
C PRO A 66 -5.53 5.87 -12.54
N GLU A 67 -5.52 4.82 -11.74
CA GLU A 67 -6.69 4.18 -11.14
C GLU A 67 -6.49 4.02 -9.62
N VAL A 68 -7.56 3.72 -8.90
CA VAL A 68 -7.55 3.47 -7.45
C VAL A 68 -7.78 1.98 -7.17
N PHE A 69 -6.88 1.40 -6.39
CA PHE A 69 -6.95 0.01 -5.95
C PHE A 69 -7.01 -0.08 -4.44
N ALA A 70 -7.84 -0.99 -3.93
CA ALA A 70 -7.78 -1.42 -2.54
C ALA A 70 -6.59 -2.36 -2.35
N VAL A 71 -5.80 -2.11 -1.32
CA VAL A 71 -4.74 -3.04 -0.87
C VAL A 71 -5.39 -4.04 0.09
N ASP A 72 -5.89 -5.12 -0.49
CA ASP A 72 -6.67 -6.16 0.17
C ASP A 72 -5.83 -7.25 0.83
N ASP A 73 -4.58 -7.42 0.41
CA ASP A 73 -3.60 -8.32 1.03
C ASP A 73 -2.35 -7.54 1.49
N ILE A 74 -2.41 -7.02 2.72
CA ILE A 74 -1.30 -6.28 3.34
C ILE A 74 -0.02 -7.15 3.46
N PRO A 75 -0.08 -8.41 3.92
CA PRO A 75 1.08 -9.31 3.92
C PRO A 75 1.75 -9.45 2.54
N ALA A 76 0.99 -9.68 1.47
CA ALA A 76 1.55 -9.80 0.12
C ALA A 76 2.15 -8.47 -0.36
N ALA A 77 1.47 -7.35 -0.13
CA ALA A 77 1.98 -6.02 -0.47
C ALA A 77 3.32 -5.71 0.23
N ARG A 78 3.47 -6.10 1.51
CA ARG A 78 4.74 -5.99 2.25
C ARG A 78 5.84 -6.84 1.62
N ALA A 79 5.54 -8.08 1.25
CA ALA A 79 6.50 -8.98 0.63
C ALA A 79 7.00 -8.41 -0.71
N ALA A 80 6.08 -7.92 -1.54
CA ALA A 80 6.40 -7.29 -2.82
C ALA A 80 7.29 -6.04 -2.64
N LEU A 81 6.94 -5.14 -1.71
CA LEU A 81 7.75 -3.94 -1.44
C LEU A 81 9.15 -4.25 -0.92
N ARG A 82 9.30 -5.26 -0.06
CA ARG A 82 10.63 -5.70 0.39
C ARG A 82 11.47 -6.22 -0.78
N ALA A 83 10.88 -6.97 -1.70
CA ALA A 83 11.56 -7.44 -2.90
C ALA A 83 12.02 -6.26 -3.78
N SER A 84 11.18 -5.23 -3.94
CA SER A 84 11.55 -4.01 -4.67
C SER A 84 12.69 -3.24 -4.01
N VAL A 85 12.65 -3.05 -2.69
CA VAL A 85 13.73 -2.37 -1.93
C VAL A 85 15.05 -3.13 -2.09
N ALA A 86 15.03 -4.46 -1.96
CA ALA A 86 16.23 -5.27 -2.15
C ALA A 86 16.81 -5.10 -3.56
N ARG A 87 15.97 -5.03 -4.58
CA ARG A 87 16.39 -4.81 -5.99
C ARG A 87 17.02 -3.43 -6.19
N GLU A 88 16.46 -2.37 -5.60
CA GLU A 88 17.01 -1.01 -5.70
C GLU A 88 18.38 -0.89 -5.00
N VAL A 89 18.54 -1.55 -3.83
CA VAL A 89 19.83 -1.59 -3.12
C VAL A 89 20.89 -2.35 -3.91
N LEU A 90 20.51 -3.42 -4.62
CA LEU A 90 21.44 -4.13 -5.50
C LEU A 90 21.82 -3.30 -6.72
N SER A 91 20.86 -2.58 -7.32
CA SER A 91 21.09 -1.74 -8.50
C SER A 91 21.94 -0.50 -8.22
N SER A 92 21.93 0.01 -6.99
CA SER A 92 22.73 1.20 -6.60
C SER A 92 24.17 0.88 -6.20
N ARG A 93 24.55 -0.41 -6.19
CA ARG A 93 25.90 -0.89 -5.81
C ARG A 93 26.74 -1.35 -7.01
N GLY A 94 26.18 -1.37 -8.22
CA GLY A 94 26.89 -1.69 -9.46
C GLY A 94 27.20 -0.44 -10.26
#